data_AF-A0A7V9DWL4-F1
#
_entry.id   AF-A0A7V9DWL4-F1
#
_cell.length_a   1.000
_cell.length_b   1.000
_cell.length_c   1.000
_cell.angle_alpha   90.00
_cell.angle_beta   90.00
_cell.angle_gamma   90.00
#
_symmetry.space_group_name_H-M   'P 1'
#
loop_
_entity.id
_entity.type
_entity.pdbx_description
1 polymer ?
#
loop_
_entity_poly.entity_id
_entity_poly.type
_entity_poly.pdbx_seq_one_letter_code
_entity_poly.pdbx_strand_id
1 'polypeptide(L)'
;MAHQRSNTYEAELTASKRAEESLHESEERYRALLASAPMAVFVCDRDAVIQHYNRHAVDLWGREPVCQVERHCGSVKLWLPDGTLLPHAQSPIVEVLRTGTSTLNVEVL
;
A
#
# COMPACT_ATOMS: atom_id res chain seq x y z
N MET A 1 -27.02 -25.93 33.38
CA MET A 1 -26.15 -24.77 33.08
C MET A 1 -24.82 -25.13 32.38
N ALA A 2 -24.32 -26.38 32.43
CA ALA A 2 -23.04 -26.75 31.80
C ALA A 2 -23.07 -26.88 30.26
N HIS A 3 -24.19 -27.32 29.66
CA HIS A 3 -24.30 -27.51 28.21
C HIS A 3 -24.34 -26.19 27.40
N GLN A 4 -24.80 -25.09 28.00
CA GLN A 4 -24.95 -23.84 27.27
C GLN A 4 -23.61 -23.12 27.03
N ARG A 5 -22.62 -23.33 27.91
CA ARG A 5 -21.26 -22.79 27.73
C ARG A 5 -20.52 -23.48 26.57
N SER A 6 -20.67 -24.79 26.40
CA SER A 6 -19.98 -25.55 25.33
C SER A 6 -20.38 -25.08 23.93
N ASN A 7 -21.67 -24.85 23.68
CA ASN A 7 -22.16 -24.37 22.38
C ASN A 7 -21.73 -22.93 22.07
N THR A 8 -21.59 -22.07 23.09
CA THR A 8 -21.12 -20.69 22.89
C THR A 8 -19.65 -20.65 22.49
N TYR A 9 -18.79 -21.47 23.13
CA TYR A 9 -17.37 -21.55 22.77
C TYR A 9 -17.14 -22.10 21.36
N GLU A 10 -17.92 -23.09 20.91
CA GLU A 10 -17.81 -23.62 19.55
C GLU A 10 -18.25 -22.62 18.49
N ALA A 11 -19.30 -21.83 18.77
CA ALA A 11 -19.76 -20.76 17.90
C ALA A 11 -18.73 -19.61 17.82
N GLU A 12 -18.15 -19.20 18.94
CA GLU A 12 -17.08 -18.18 19.00
C GLU A 12 -15.82 -18.64 18.23
N LEU A 13 -15.41 -19.91 18.40
CA LEU A 13 -14.27 -20.47 17.68
C LEU A 13 -14.52 -20.51 16.17
N THR A 14 -15.74 -20.88 15.75
CA THR A 14 -16.13 -20.90 14.34
C THR A 14 -16.18 -19.49 13.75
N ALA A 15 -16.69 -18.52 14.51
CA ALA A 15 -16.73 -17.11 14.10
C ALA A 15 -15.31 -16.54 13.93
N SER A 16 -14.41 -16.82 14.87
CA SER A 16 -13.00 -16.40 14.79
C SER A 16 -12.29 -16.98 13.57
N LYS A 17 -12.46 -18.28 13.31
CA LYS A 17 -11.85 -18.95 12.15
C LYS A 17 -12.35 -18.37 10.82
N ARG A 18 -13.65 -18.14 10.68
CA ARG A 18 -14.21 -17.51 9.48
C ARG A 18 -13.71 -16.09 9.27
N ALA A 19 -13.52 -15.32 10.35
CA ALA A 19 -12.96 -13.98 10.27
C ALA A 19 -11.50 -14.01 9.81
N GLU A 20 -10.71 -14.97 10.32
CA GLU A 20 -9.32 -15.17 9.92
C GLU A 20 -9.21 -15.62 8.45
N GLU A 21 -10.01 -16.60 8.02
CA GLU A 21 -10.08 -17.05 6.62
C GLU A 21 -10.48 -15.91 5.68
N SER A 22 -11.51 -15.14 6.04
CA SER A 22 -11.95 -13.99 5.24
C SER A 22 -10.90 -12.89 5.15
N LEU A 23 -10.13 -12.66 6.22
CA LEU A 23 -9.02 -11.71 6.21
C LEU A 23 -7.91 -12.21 5.28
N HIS A 24 -7.53 -13.48 5.42
CA HIS A 24 -6.50 -14.11 4.61
C HIS A 24 -6.83 -14.06 3.12
N GLU A 25 -8.04 -14.47 2.72
CA GLU A 25 -8.49 -14.38 1.32
C GLU A 25 -8.46 -12.94 0.78
N SER A 26 -8.81 -11.96 1.63
CA SER A 26 -8.77 -10.56 1.23
C SER A 26 -7.34 -10.06 1.04
N GLU A 27 -6.41 -10.46 1.90
CA GLU A 27 -5.00 -10.11 1.77
C GLU A 27 -4.36 -10.74 0.53
N GLU A 28 -4.64 -12.02 0.26
CA GLU A 28 -4.15 -12.70 -0.94
C GLU A 28 -4.67 -12.04 -2.22
N ARG A 29 -5.98 -11.74 -2.25
CA ARG A 29 -6.58 -11.02 -3.37
C ARG A 29 -5.96 -9.64 -3.57
N TYR A 30 -5.73 -8.89 -2.49
CA TYR A 30 -5.07 -7.58 -2.56
C TYR A 30 -3.64 -7.69 -3.12
N ARG A 31 -2.85 -8.65 -2.63
CA ARG A 31 -1.49 -8.91 -3.14
C ARG A 31 -1.50 -9.30 -4.62
N ALA A 32 -2.44 -10.16 -5.02
CA ALA A 32 -2.59 -10.58 -6.42
C ALA A 32 -2.94 -9.39 -7.33
N LEU A 33 -3.85 -8.50 -6.90
CA LEU A 33 -4.21 -7.30 -7.66
C LEU A 33 -3.01 -6.38 -7.88
N LEU A 34 -2.26 -6.05 -6.82
CA LEU A 34 -1.04 -5.24 -6.93
C LEU A 34 -0.01 -5.89 -7.86
N ALA A 35 0.19 -7.20 -7.73
CA ALA A 35 1.15 -7.95 -8.54
C ALA A 35 0.76 -8.03 -10.03
N SER A 36 -0.55 -8.04 -10.33
CA SER A 36 -1.07 -8.15 -11.70
C SER A 36 -1.07 -6.83 -12.48
N ALA A 37 -0.93 -5.69 -11.79
CA ALA A 37 -0.97 -4.38 -12.43
C ALA A 37 0.22 -4.20 -13.39
N PRO A 38 0.02 -3.84 -14.67
CA PRO A 38 1.08 -3.73 -15.67
C PRO A 38 1.89 -2.43 -15.56
N MET A 39 1.95 -1.84 -14.36
CA MET A 39 2.61 -0.57 -14.08
C MET A 39 3.17 -0.58 -12.66
N ALA A 40 4.13 0.31 -12.39
CA ALA A 40 4.65 0.52 -11.05
C ALA A 40 3.53 1.03 -10.12
N VAL A 41 3.27 0.32 -9.03
CA VAL A 41 2.29 0.71 -8.03
C VAL A 41 2.90 0.57 -6.64
N PHE A 42 2.66 1.57 -5.81
CA PHE A 42 2.93 1.50 -4.38
C PHE A 42 1.79 2.13 -3.59
N VAL A 43 1.71 1.77 -2.32
CA VAL A 43 0.72 2.24 -1.36
C VAL A 43 1.47 2.77 -0.15
N CYS A 44 1.07 3.93 0.34
CA CYS A 44 1.64 4.55 1.53
C CYS A 44 0.55 4.96 2.51
N ASP A 45 0.94 5.21 3.76
CA ASP A 45 0.05 5.81 4.75
C ASP A 45 -0.03 7.35 4.63
N ARG A 46 -0.69 8.00 5.60
CA ARG A 46 -0.88 9.45 5.63
C ARG A 46 0.43 10.24 5.81
N ASP A 47 1.45 9.57 6.32
CA ASP A 47 2.79 10.10 6.57
C ASP A 47 3.72 9.86 5.38
N ALA A 48 3.15 9.40 4.26
CA ALA A 48 3.82 8.97 3.05
C ALA A 48 4.76 7.78 3.26
N VAL A 49 4.65 7.02 4.35
CA VAL A 49 5.49 5.85 4.58
C VAL A 49 5.01 4.70 3.69
N ILE A 50 5.92 4.08 2.93
CA ILE A 50 5.61 2.99 2.01
C ILE A 50 5.14 1.77 2.80
N GLN A 51 3.94 1.28 2.49
CA GLN A 51 3.32 0.11 3.12
C GLN A 51 3.42 -1.12 2.21
N HIS A 52 3.18 -0.93 0.91
CA HIS A 52 3.25 -1.99 -0.09
C HIS A 52 3.72 -1.44 -1.44
N TYR A 53 4.31 -2.31 -2.25
CA TYR A 53 4.66 -2.02 -3.63
C TYR A 53 4.64 -3.30 -4.45
N ASN A 54 4.53 -3.18 -5.77
CA ASN A 54 4.68 -4.31 -6.69
C ASN A 54 6.09 -4.36 -7.29
N ARG A 55 6.39 -5.45 -8.00
CA ARG A 55 7.70 -5.64 -8.64
C ARG A 55 8.05 -4.53 -9.64
N HIS A 56 7.07 -4.06 -10.41
CA HIS A 56 7.28 -2.98 -11.36
C HIS A 56 7.73 -1.68 -10.71
N ALA A 57 7.34 -1.41 -9.45
CA ALA A 57 7.85 -0.27 -8.69
C ALA A 57 9.33 -0.44 -8.32
N VAL A 58 9.76 -1.65 -7.92
CA VAL A 58 11.18 -1.96 -7.67
C VAL A 58 12.01 -1.76 -8.94
N ASP A 59 11.51 -2.26 -10.07
CA ASP A 59 12.17 -2.10 -11.38
C ASP A 59 12.30 -0.61 -11.76
N LEU A 60 11.24 0.18 -11.54
CA LEU A 60 11.24 1.63 -11.79
C LEU A 60 12.23 2.37 -10.89
N TRP A 61 12.26 2.07 -9.59
CA TRP A 61 13.15 2.72 -8.64
C TRP A 61 14.61 2.24 -8.76
N GLY A 62 14.84 1.10 -9.41
CA GLY A 62 16.15 0.45 -9.50
C GLY A 62 16.67 -0.10 -8.17
N ARG A 63 15.79 -0.17 -7.16
CA ARG A 63 16.10 -0.65 -5.81
C ARG A 63 14.84 -1.09 -5.08
N GLU A 64 15.03 -1.91 -4.06
CA GLU A 64 13.96 -2.30 -3.16
C GLU A 64 13.94 -1.40 -1.93
N PRO A 65 12.83 -0.70 -1.62
CA PRO A 65 12.72 0.12 -0.42
C PRO A 65 12.38 -0.72 0.81
N VAL A 66 12.75 -0.22 1.99
CA VAL A 66 12.33 -0.80 3.27
C VAL A 66 10.91 -0.32 3.61
N CYS A 67 9.93 -1.21 3.45
CA CYS A 67 8.55 -0.96 3.89
C CYS A 67 8.49 -0.53 5.37
N GLN A 68 7.51 0.32 5.69
CA GLN A 68 7.25 0.85 7.03
C GLN A 68 8.35 1.76 7.59
N VAL A 69 9.36 2.08 6.80
CA VAL A 69 10.48 2.96 7.18
C VAL A 69 10.63 4.10 6.19
N GLU A 70 10.71 3.79 4.89
CA GLU A 70 10.95 4.79 3.86
C GLU A 70 9.69 5.58 3.48
N ARG A 71 9.87 6.86 3.12
CA ARG A 71 8.79 7.80 2.81
C ARG A 71 8.76 8.20 1.33
N HIS A 72 7.60 8.67 0.89
CA HIS A 72 7.27 9.07 -0.47
C HIS A 72 7.28 7.87 -1.44
N CYS A 73 7.79 8.05 -2.65
CA CYS A 73 8.10 6.95 -3.54
C CYS A 73 9.55 6.49 -3.32
N GLY A 74 9.87 5.25 -3.67
CA GLY A 74 11.24 4.71 -3.57
C GLY A 74 12.30 5.44 -4.42
N SER A 75 11.91 6.42 -5.23
CA SER A 75 12.86 7.24 -6.00
C SER A 75 13.75 8.09 -5.09
N VAL A 76 15.06 8.13 -5.36
CA VAL A 76 16.01 8.94 -4.57
C VAL A 76 15.83 10.44 -4.84
N LYS A 77 15.51 10.79 -6.08
CA LYS A 77 15.27 12.16 -6.56
C LYS A 77 14.14 12.12 -7.58
N LEU A 78 13.51 13.27 -7.76
CA LEU A 78 12.40 13.48 -8.69
C LEU A 78 12.71 14.71 -9.53
N TRP A 79 12.32 14.69 -10.79
CA TRP A 79 12.49 15.80 -11.72
C TRP A 79 11.21 16.06 -12.49
N LEU A 80 10.97 17.33 -12.80
CA LEU A 80 9.97 17.71 -13.79
C LEU A 80 10.53 17.48 -15.20
N PRO A 81 9.66 17.36 -16.23
CA PRO A 81 10.10 17.17 -17.62
C PRO A 81 11.01 18.27 -18.16
N ASP A 82 10.96 19.47 -17.58
CA ASP A 82 11.82 20.60 -17.93
C ASP A 82 13.23 20.52 -17.30
N GLY A 83 13.51 19.47 -16.51
CA GLY A 83 14.77 19.25 -15.82
C GLY A 83 14.85 19.86 -14.43
N THR A 84 13.81 20.57 -13.97
CA THR A 84 13.75 21.13 -12.62
C THR A 84 13.71 20.00 -11.58
N LEU A 85 14.61 20.06 -10.59
CA LEU A 85 14.57 19.12 -9.46
C LEU A 85 13.29 19.37 -8.65
N LEU A 86 12.50 18.31 -8.47
CA LEU A 86 11.30 18.33 -7.64
C LEU A 86 11.64 17.81 -6.23
N PRO A 87 11.57 18.64 -5.18
CA PRO A 87 11.73 18.15 -3.81
C PRO A 87 10.63 17.14 -3.47
N HIS A 88 10.97 16.08 -2.72
CA HIS A 88 9.99 15.07 -2.28
C HIS A 88 8.79 15.65 -1.54
N ALA A 89 8.98 16.71 -0.75
CA ALA A 89 7.92 17.44 -0.06
C ALA A 89 6.92 18.14 -1.00
N GLN A 90 7.27 18.28 -2.28
CA GLN A 90 6.43 18.84 -3.34
C GLN A 90 6.03 17.78 -4.37
N SER A 91 6.29 16.49 -4.08
CA SER A 91 5.88 15.41 -4.96
C SER A 91 4.35 15.35 -5.06
N PRO A 92 3.80 14.87 -6.18
CA PRO A 92 2.35 14.76 -6.37
C PRO A 92 1.66 13.99 -5.24
N ILE A 93 2.29 12.94 -4.71
CA ILE A 93 1.70 12.17 -3.62
C ILE A 93 1.59 12.96 -2.32
N VAL A 94 2.56 13.82 -2.00
CA VAL A 94 2.47 14.70 -0.81
C VAL A 94 1.35 15.72 -0.98
N GLU A 95 1.15 16.23 -2.20
CA GLU A 95 0.02 17.11 -2.49
C GLU A 95 -1.33 16.40 -2.34
N VAL A 96 -1.45 15.17 -2.82
CA VAL A 96 -2.65 14.34 -2.62
C VAL A 96 -2.92 14.12 -1.14
N LEU A 97 -1.90 13.77 -0.36
CA LEU A 97 -2.03 13.56 1.10
C LEU A 97 -2.44 14.84 1.83
N ARG A 98 -1.94 16.00 1.38
CA ARG A 98 -2.27 17.31 1.96
C ARG A 98 -3.67 17.78 1.62
N THR A 99 -4.13 17.56 0.38
CA THR A 99 -5.38 18.12 -0.14
C THR A 99 -6.55 17.16 -0.12
N GLY A 100 -6.28 15.84 -0.04
CA GLY A 100 -7.28 14.79 -0.20
C GLY A 100 -7.80 14.64 -1.65
N THR A 101 -7.26 15.40 -2.61
CA THR A 101 -7.68 15.35 -4.02
C THR A 101 -6.70 14.52 -4.82
N SER A 102 -7.19 13.59 -5.64
CA SER A 102 -6.33 12.75 -6.48
C SER A 102 -5.68 13.56 -7.61
N THR A 103 -4.43 13.23 -7.90
CA THR A 103 -3.66 13.81 -9.01
C THR A 103 -3.53 12.78 -10.12
N LEU A 104 -3.77 13.18 -11.36
CA LEU A 104 -3.73 12.32 -12.56
C LEU A 104 -2.95 13.02 -13.67
N ASN A 105 -2.33 12.24 -14.57
CA ASN A 105 -1.60 12.74 -15.74
C ASN A 105 -0.49 13.75 -15.39
N VAL A 106 0.17 13.57 -14.25
CA VAL A 106 1.36 14.34 -13.87
C VAL A 106 2.58 13.48 -14.11
N GLU A 107 3.50 14.01 -14.91
CA GLU A 107 4.77 13.37 -15.23
C GLU A 107 5.84 13.84 -14.26
N VAL A 108 6.52 12.88 -13.64
CA VAL A 108 7.69 13.08 -12.79
C VAL A 108 8.70 12.01 -13.16
N LEU A 109 9.93 12.44 -13.42
CA LEU A 109 11.06 11.61 -13.83
C LEU A 109 11.95 11.26 -12.64
#